data_AF-A0A529ZL27-F1
#
_entry.id   AF-A0A529ZL27-F1
#
_cell.length_a   1.000
_cell.length_b   1.000
_cell.length_c   1.000
_cell.angle_alpha   90.00
_cell.angle_beta   90.00
_cell.angle_gamma   90.00
#
_symmetry.space_group_name_H-M   'P 1'
#
loop_
_entity.id
_entity.type
_entity.pdbx_description
1 polymer ?
#
loop_
_entity_poly.entity_id
_entity_poly.type
_entity_poly.pdbx_seq_one_letter_code
_entity_poly.pdbx_strand_id
1 'polypeptide(L)'
;WLGKVFEGPHFFDVIFASANGTMQVEDQWLDHARQVELLGSRVRIIGPTELIWSKCFIQDRGRHDGADIAHTILKAHEQIDWQRLLSYLDTHWEVLLMHLLNFRWIYPSERDHIPDWLLDNLLDRLARQRQLPAPRMKICRGRLLSQVDYEIDVKEWGFAGVGGVGEFRDG
;
A
#
# COMPACT_ATOMS: atom_id res chain seq x y z
N TRP A 1 -1.80 12.68 11.20
CA TRP A 1 -2.02 12.17 9.83
C TRP A 1 -3.38 12.59 9.28
N LEU A 2 -4.39 12.86 10.13
CA LEU A 2 -5.74 13.28 9.75
C LEU A 2 -6.22 14.49 10.57
N GLY A 3 -6.79 15.48 9.91
CA GLY A 3 -7.60 16.54 10.50
C GLY A 3 -9.07 16.35 10.11
N LYS A 4 -10.00 16.70 11.00
CA LYS A 4 -11.44 16.62 10.73
C LYS A 4 -12.04 18.01 10.82
N VAL A 5 -12.78 18.41 9.81
CA VAL A 5 -13.45 19.70 9.75
C VAL A 5 -14.95 19.46 9.78
N PHE A 6 -15.67 20.23 10.59
CA PHE A 6 -17.11 20.09 10.81
C PHE A 6 -17.82 21.43 10.61
N GLU A 7 -18.96 21.39 9.93
CA GLU A 7 -19.89 22.51 9.81
C GLU A 7 -21.33 21.99 9.83
N GLY A 8 -21.97 22.06 11.01
CA GLY A 8 -23.30 21.49 11.22
C GLY A 8 -23.34 19.99 10.91
N PRO A 9 -24.19 19.53 9.96
CA PRO A 9 -24.24 18.12 9.56
C PRO A 9 -23.11 17.70 8.59
N HIS A 10 -22.34 18.66 8.07
CA HIS A 10 -21.29 18.38 7.10
C HIS A 10 -19.97 18.15 7.81
N PHE A 11 -19.19 17.19 7.33
CA PHE A 11 -17.81 17.04 7.73
C PHE A 11 -16.95 16.57 6.56
N PHE A 12 -15.66 16.89 6.62
CA PHE A 12 -14.67 16.32 5.73
C PHE A 12 -13.35 16.09 6.45
N ASP A 13 -12.59 15.18 5.87
CA ASP A 13 -11.30 14.71 6.38
C ASP A 13 -10.17 15.36 5.57
N VAL A 14 -9.21 15.98 6.26
CA VAL A 14 -7.97 16.49 5.69
C VAL A 14 -6.86 15.50 6.01
N ILE A 15 -6.49 14.69 5.03
CA ILE A 15 -5.44 13.67 5.17
C ILE A 15 -4.11 14.29 4.74
N PHE A 16 -3.11 14.22 5.62
CA PHE A 16 -1.74 14.70 5.37
C PHE A 16 -0.69 13.60 5.47
N ALA A 17 -1.06 12.41 5.96
CA ALA A 17 -0.23 11.21 5.94
C ALA A 17 -1.10 9.94 6.07
N SER A 18 -0.52 8.77 5.81
CA SER A 18 -1.15 7.48 6.14
C SER A 18 -1.14 7.24 7.66
N ALA A 19 -2.12 6.49 8.16
CA ALA A 19 -2.25 6.17 9.59
C ALA A 19 -1.08 5.34 10.14
N ASN A 20 -0.42 4.56 9.28
CA ASN A 20 0.77 3.77 9.61
C ASN A 20 2.10 4.54 9.42
N GLY A 21 2.04 5.81 9.00
CA GLY A 21 3.21 6.68 8.84
C GLY A 21 4.10 6.38 7.64
N THR A 22 3.73 5.43 6.77
CA THR A 22 4.55 5.06 5.59
C THR A 22 4.41 6.02 4.41
N MET A 23 3.43 6.93 4.43
CA MET A 23 3.15 7.84 3.33
C MET A 23 2.88 9.24 3.86
N GLN A 24 3.62 10.22 3.39
CA GLN A 24 3.28 11.63 3.57
C GLN A 24 2.64 12.17 2.30
N VAL A 25 1.67 13.07 2.47
CA VAL A 25 1.07 13.80 1.37
C VAL A 25 1.97 15.00 1.07
N GLU A 26 2.72 14.88 -0.02
CA GLU A 26 3.67 15.89 -0.51
C GLU A 26 3.23 16.44 -1.88
N ASP A 27 3.96 17.42 -2.42
CA ASP A 27 3.64 18.11 -3.68
C ASP A 27 3.44 17.15 -4.86
N GLN A 28 4.18 16.03 -4.89
CA GLN A 28 4.03 14.98 -5.92
C GLN A 28 2.60 14.43 -6.05
N TRP A 29 1.81 14.42 -4.97
CA TRP A 29 0.40 14.00 -5.01
C TRP A 29 -0.46 15.00 -5.79
N LEU A 30 -0.10 16.29 -5.72
CA LEU A 30 -0.79 17.39 -6.39
C LEU A 30 -0.33 17.54 -7.84
N ASP A 31 0.95 17.32 -8.12
CA ASP A 31 1.54 17.40 -9.47
C ASP A 31 0.96 16.35 -10.42
N HIS A 32 0.58 15.19 -9.88
CA HIS A 32 -0.04 14.10 -10.65
C HIS A 32 -1.56 14.02 -10.47
N ALA A 33 -2.15 14.98 -9.77
CA ALA A 33 -3.60 15.07 -9.63
C ALA A 33 -4.25 15.48 -10.95
N ARG A 34 -5.44 14.92 -11.19
CA ARG A 34 -6.20 15.12 -12.43
C ARG A 34 -7.37 16.04 -12.21
N GLN A 35 -7.59 16.94 -13.16
CA GLN A 35 -8.78 17.77 -13.18
C GLN A 35 -9.96 16.96 -13.71
N VAL A 36 -11.04 16.92 -12.92
CA VAL A 36 -12.30 16.29 -13.31
C VAL A 36 -13.46 17.21 -12.97
N GLU A 37 -14.57 17.03 -13.67
CA GLU A 37 -15.83 17.65 -13.31
C GLU A 37 -16.61 16.69 -12.41
N LEU A 38 -16.87 17.12 -11.17
CA LEU A 38 -17.61 16.36 -10.19
C LEU A 38 -18.73 17.25 -9.63
N LEU A 39 -19.98 16.82 -9.79
CA LEU A 39 -21.15 17.56 -9.32
C LEU A 39 -21.16 19.04 -9.80
N GLY A 40 -20.77 19.27 -11.07
CA GLY A 40 -20.70 20.60 -11.67
C GLY A 40 -19.52 21.47 -11.22
N SER A 41 -18.60 20.92 -10.42
CA SER A 41 -17.40 21.60 -9.94
C SER A 41 -16.14 21.01 -10.55
N ARG A 42 -15.21 21.86 -10.99
CA ARG A 42 -13.87 21.43 -11.40
C ARG A 42 -13.01 21.18 -10.16
N VAL A 43 -12.64 19.92 -9.96
CA VAL A 43 -11.86 19.47 -8.80
C VAL A 43 -10.64 18.68 -9.24
N ARG A 44 -9.61 18.66 -8.39
CA ARG A 44 -8.47 17.76 -8.53
C ARG A 44 -8.75 16.46 -7.79
N ILE A 45 -8.58 15.34 -8.49
CA ILE A 45 -8.58 14.00 -7.90
C ILE A 45 -7.20 13.39 -7.99
N ILE A 46 -6.88 12.54 -7.02
CA ILE A 46 -5.64 11.78 -6.99
C ILE A 46 -5.43 10.94 -8.27
N GLY A 47 -4.19 10.84 -8.74
CA GLY A 47 -3.81 9.96 -9.84
C GLY A 47 -3.88 8.48 -9.46
N PRO A 48 -4.01 7.55 -10.43
CA PRO A 48 -4.16 6.12 -10.15
C PRO A 48 -2.91 5.52 -9.49
N THR A 49 -1.71 6.02 -9.80
CA THR A 49 -0.46 5.62 -9.14
C THR A 49 -0.52 5.87 -7.63
N GLU A 50 -0.77 7.12 -7.24
CA GLU A 50 -0.86 7.52 -5.84
C GLU A 50 -2.10 6.91 -5.16
N LEU A 51 -3.19 6.70 -5.89
CA LEU A 51 -4.38 6.03 -5.38
C LEU A 51 -4.07 4.59 -4.97
N ILE A 52 -3.39 3.81 -5.83
CA ILE A 52 -2.97 2.45 -5.50
C ILE A 52 -2.04 2.48 -4.29
N TRP A 53 -1.01 3.35 -4.34
CA TRP A 53 -0.05 3.49 -3.25
C TRP A 53 -0.77 3.73 -1.91
N SER A 54 -1.69 4.70 -1.86
CA SER A 54 -2.47 5.07 -0.65
C SER A 54 -3.29 3.93 -0.04
N LYS A 55 -3.58 2.88 -0.82
CA LYS A 55 -4.46 1.78 -0.44
C LYS A 55 -3.72 0.48 -0.13
N CYS A 56 -2.45 0.34 -0.55
CA CYS A 56 -1.72 -0.93 -0.46
C CYS A 56 -1.66 -1.54 0.95
N PHE A 57 -1.65 -0.70 1.99
CA PHE A 57 -1.53 -1.12 3.38
C PHE A 57 -2.87 -1.22 4.13
N ILE A 58 -3.99 -0.89 3.51
CA ILE A 58 -5.30 -0.92 4.19
C ILE A 58 -5.86 -2.35 4.13
N GLN A 59 -5.56 -3.13 5.18
CA GLN A 59 -5.92 -4.54 5.30
C GLN A 59 -6.25 -4.91 6.75
N ASP A 60 -7.13 -4.14 7.37
CA ASP A 60 -7.65 -4.44 8.70
C ASP A 60 -8.89 -5.33 8.64
N ARG A 61 -9.27 -5.94 9.76
CA ARG A 61 -10.44 -6.82 9.86
C ARG A 61 -11.76 -6.21 9.37
N GLY A 62 -11.92 -4.89 9.46
CA GLY A 62 -13.15 -4.16 9.12
C GLY A 62 -13.09 -3.44 7.78
N ARG A 63 -11.89 -3.32 7.19
CA ARG A 63 -11.62 -2.58 5.97
C ARG A 63 -10.40 -3.13 5.25
N HIS A 64 -10.63 -3.56 4.02
CA HIS A 64 -9.61 -4.01 3.10
C HIS A 64 -9.82 -3.35 1.73
N ASP A 65 -8.85 -2.55 1.28
CA ASP A 65 -8.97 -1.75 0.05
C ASP A 65 -8.45 -2.51 -1.21
N GLY A 66 -8.27 -3.84 -1.15
CA GLY A 66 -7.75 -4.63 -2.27
C GLY A 66 -8.61 -4.56 -3.54
N ALA A 67 -9.93 -4.47 -3.41
CA ALA A 67 -10.83 -4.32 -4.55
C ALA A 67 -10.61 -2.98 -5.27
N ASP A 68 -10.39 -1.89 -4.53
CA ASP A 68 -10.12 -0.58 -5.10
C ASP A 68 -8.82 -0.57 -5.91
N ILE A 69 -7.78 -1.26 -5.42
CA ILE A 69 -6.51 -1.43 -6.15
C ILE A 69 -6.77 -2.22 -7.44
N ALA A 70 -7.44 -3.37 -7.35
CA ALA A 70 -7.70 -4.22 -8.51
C ALA A 70 -8.54 -3.50 -9.58
N HIS A 71 -9.58 -2.75 -9.17
CA HIS A 71 -10.39 -1.94 -10.08
C HIS A 71 -9.60 -0.79 -10.70
N THR A 72 -8.69 -0.17 -9.94
CA THR A 72 -7.83 0.90 -10.48
C THR A 72 -6.88 0.36 -11.54
N ILE A 73 -6.27 -0.82 -11.32
CA ILE A 73 -5.46 -1.48 -12.35
C ILE A 73 -6.34 -1.80 -13.57
N LEU A 74 -7.49 -2.46 -13.37
CA LEU A 74 -8.38 -2.84 -14.47
C LEU A 74 -8.77 -1.65 -15.36
N LYS A 75 -9.12 -0.51 -14.75
CA LYS A 75 -9.68 0.64 -15.46
C LYS A 75 -8.68 1.72 -15.84
N ALA A 76 -7.49 1.73 -15.24
CA ALA A 76 -6.53 2.81 -15.43
C ALA A 76 -5.08 2.35 -15.63
N HIS A 77 -4.81 1.07 -15.94
CA HIS A 77 -3.46 0.52 -16.06
C HIS A 77 -2.51 1.32 -16.97
N GLU A 78 -2.99 1.81 -18.11
CA GLU A 78 -2.18 2.62 -19.05
C GLU A 78 -1.71 3.94 -18.45
N GLN A 79 -2.38 4.39 -17.38
CA GLN A 79 -2.17 5.69 -16.78
C GLN A 79 -1.48 5.57 -15.40
N ILE A 80 -1.15 4.35 -14.99
CA ILE A 80 -0.33 4.06 -13.81
C ILE A 80 1.13 4.24 -14.21
N ASP A 81 1.82 5.09 -13.47
CA ASP A 81 3.28 5.16 -13.49
C ASP A 81 3.85 4.04 -12.61
N TRP A 82 4.10 2.90 -13.23
CA TRP A 82 4.57 1.70 -12.55
C TRP A 82 5.97 1.84 -11.94
N GLN A 83 6.83 2.68 -12.54
CA GLN A 83 8.17 2.94 -11.99
C GLN A 83 8.06 3.77 -10.72
N ARG A 84 7.21 4.79 -10.72
CA ARG A 84 6.96 5.61 -9.53
C ARG A 84 6.26 4.81 -8.44
N LEU A 85 5.26 3.99 -8.78
CA LEU A 85 4.63 3.09 -7.82
C LEU A 85 5.64 2.16 -7.16
N LEU A 86 6.55 1.56 -7.95
CA LEU A 86 7.62 0.73 -7.41
C LEU A 86 8.56 1.52 -6.51
N SER A 87 8.92 2.77 -6.87
CA SER A 87 9.77 3.61 -6.01
C SER A 87 9.14 3.91 -4.65
N TYR A 88 7.84 4.17 -4.59
CA TYR A 88 7.12 4.39 -3.33
C TYR A 88 7.07 3.15 -2.45
N LEU A 89 7.01 1.97 -3.08
CA LEU A 89 6.87 0.69 -2.40
C LEU A 89 8.18 -0.11 -2.36
N ASP A 90 9.34 0.48 -2.67
CA ASP A 90 10.58 -0.27 -2.87
C ASP A 90 11.00 -1.07 -1.61
N THR A 91 10.85 -0.46 -0.43
CA THR A 91 11.10 -1.12 0.87
C THR A 91 10.00 -2.11 1.28
N HIS A 92 8.84 -2.04 0.62
CA HIS A 92 7.64 -2.83 0.89
C HIS A 92 7.16 -3.57 -0.35
N TRP A 93 8.11 -3.98 -1.20
CA TRP A 93 7.83 -4.51 -2.53
C TRP A 93 7.03 -5.82 -2.46
N GLU A 94 7.11 -6.55 -1.34
CA GLU A 94 6.30 -7.75 -1.09
C GLU A 94 4.80 -7.43 -1.06
N VAL A 95 4.42 -6.26 -0.52
CA VAL A 95 3.02 -5.80 -0.48
C VAL A 95 2.54 -5.48 -1.89
N LEU A 96 3.38 -4.84 -2.71
CA LEU A 96 3.06 -4.61 -4.13
C LEU A 96 2.87 -5.95 -4.85
N LEU A 97 3.82 -6.87 -4.73
CA LEU A 97 3.74 -8.20 -5.35
C LEU A 97 2.44 -8.93 -4.96
N MET A 98 2.04 -8.88 -3.68
CA MET A 98 0.79 -9.48 -3.21
C MET A 98 -0.42 -8.93 -3.97
N HIS A 99 -0.52 -7.61 -4.13
CA HIS A 99 -1.63 -6.98 -4.88
C HIS A 99 -1.60 -7.30 -6.36
N LEU A 100 -0.42 -7.38 -6.98
CA LEU A 100 -0.27 -7.77 -8.39
C LEU A 100 -0.71 -9.23 -8.62
N LEU A 101 -0.32 -10.15 -7.73
CA LEU A 101 -0.77 -11.55 -7.78
C LEU A 101 -2.29 -11.66 -7.56
N ASN A 102 -2.83 -10.89 -6.61
CA ASN A 102 -4.27 -10.84 -6.37
C ASN A 102 -5.03 -10.35 -7.60
N PHE A 103 -4.58 -9.26 -8.24
CA PHE A 103 -5.17 -8.75 -9.48
C PHE A 103 -5.20 -9.83 -10.57
N ARG A 104 -4.07 -10.52 -10.81
CA ARG A 104 -3.99 -11.58 -11.84
C ARG A 104 -4.89 -12.77 -11.54
N TRP A 105 -5.19 -13.04 -10.28
CA TRP A 105 -6.13 -14.09 -9.87
C TRP A 105 -7.58 -13.65 -10.08
N ILE A 106 -7.92 -12.39 -9.74
CA ILE A 106 -9.26 -11.82 -9.94
C ILE A 106 -9.57 -11.68 -11.44
N TYR A 107 -8.58 -11.24 -12.24
CA TYR A 107 -8.72 -10.89 -13.66
C TYR A 107 -7.68 -11.66 -14.52
N PRO A 108 -7.87 -12.98 -14.72
CA PRO A 108 -6.90 -13.80 -15.44
C PRO A 108 -6.79 -13.44 -16.93
N SER A 109 -7.85 -12.91 -17.56
CA SER A 109 -7.84 -12.46 -18.96
C SER A 109 -7.12 -11.12 -19.16
N GLU A 110 -7.05 -10.29 -18.12
CA GLU A 110 -6.47 -8.95 -18.13
C GLU A 110 -5.09 -8.90 -17.43
N ARG A 111 -4.49 -10.06 -17.18
CA ARG A 111 -3.22 -10.19 -16.46
C ARG A 111 -2.06 -9.42 -17.11
N ASP A 112 -2.17 -9.10 -18.40
CA ASP A 112 -1.23 -8.32 -19.20
C ASP A 112 -1.31 -6.80 -18.94
N HIS A 113 -2.29 -6.35 -18.16
CA HIS A 113 -2.37 -4.97 -17.69
C HIS A 113 -1.25 -4.61 -16.69
N ILE A 114 -0.59 -5.63 -16.14
CA ILE A 114 0.62 -5.47 -15.32
C ILE A 114 1.83 -5.63 -16.23
N PRO A 115 2.78 -4.67 -16.24
CA PRO A 115 4.00 -4.81 -17.02
C PRO A 115 4.82 -6.03 -16.62
N ASP A 116 5.24 -6.83 -17.61
CA ASP A 116 6.05 -8.03 -17.38
C ASP A 116 7.34 -7.71 -16.61
N TRP A 117 8.04 -6.62 -16.97
CA TRP A 117 9.28 -6.21 -16.30
C TRP A 117 9.09 -5.99 -14.79
N LEU A 118 7.91 -5.51 -14.36
CA LEU A 118 7.63 -5.24 -12.95
C LEU A 118 7.45 -6.56 -12.21
N LEU A 119 6.66 -7.48 -12.78
CA LEU A 119 6.45 -8.78 -12.18
C LEU A 119 7.76 -9.58 -12.10
N ASP A 120 8.54 -9.60 -13.18
CA ASP A 120 9.85 -10.26 -13.24
C ASP A 120 10.80 -9.67 -12.19
N ASN A 121 10.87 -8.34 -12.07
CA ASN A 121 11.70 -7.68 -11.06
C ASN A 121 11.35 -8.12 -9.63
N LEU A 122 10.06 -8.15 -9.29
CA LEU A 122 9.59 -8.51 -7.95
C LEU A 122 9.77 -10.00 -7.66
N LEU A 123 9.58 -10.88 -8.65
CA LEU A 123 9.85 -12.31 -8.51
C LEU A 123 11.35 -12.59 -8.33
N ASP A 124 12.22 -11.86 -9.04
CA ASP A 124 13.67 -11.93 -8.86
C ASP A 124 14.13 -11.43 -7.49
N ARG A 125 13.48 -10.40 -6.94
CA ARG A 125 13.71 -9.95 -5.56
C ARG A 125 13.36 -11.05 -4.57
N LEU A 126 12.21 -11.71 -4.75
CA LEU A 126 11.81 -12.85 -3.91
C LEU A 126 12.78 -14.02 -4.02
N ALA A 127 13.21 -14.37 -5.24
CA ALA A 127 14.18 -15.44 -5.47
C ALA A 127 15.50 -15.18 -4.74
N ARG A 128 16.01 -13.94 -4.79
CA ARG A 128 17.20 -13.51 -4.05
C ARG A 128 16.97 -13.50 -2.53
N GLN A 129 15.83 -13.01 -2.06
CA GLN A 129 15.50 -12.98 -0.63
C GLN A 129 15.48 -14.39 -0.02
N ARG A 130 15.01 -15.40 -0.76
CA ARG A 130 15.01 -16.81 -0.32
C ARG A 130 16.41 -17.41 -0.11
N GLN A 131 17.46 -16.81 -0.68
CA GLN A 131 18.84 -17.24 -0.48
C GLN A 131 19.47 -16.62 0.78
N LEU A 132 18.86 -15.58 1.35
CA LEU A 132 19.35 -14.93 2.56
C LEU A 132 18.97 -15.74 3.80
N PRO A 133 19.82 -15.76 4.84
CA PRO A 133 19.44 -16.34 6.11
C PRO A 133 18.27 -15.57 6.72
N ALA A 134 17.40 -16.29 7.44
CA ALA A 134 16.31 -15.64 8.14
C ALA A 134 16.85 -14.66 9.20
N PRO A 135 16.14 -13.53 9.47
CA PRO A 135 16.53 -12.61 10.52
C PRO A 135 16.63 -13.31 11.88
N ARG A 136 17.71 -13.03 12.62
CA ARG A 136 17.91 -13.58 13.97
C ARG A 136 16.90 -13.02 14.98
N MET A 137 16.45 -11.78 14.79
CA MET A 137 15.41 -11.16 15.60
C MET A 137 14.03 -11.52 15.06
N LYS A 138 13.07 -11.80 15.94
CA LYS A 138 11.65 -11.89 15.60
C LYS A 138 11.18 -10.49 15.19
N ILE A 139 10.73 -10.31 13.95
CA ILE A 139 10.24 -9.02 13.42
C ILE A 139 8.84 -9.21 12.85
N CYS A 140 7.89 -8.38 13.29
CA CYS A 140 6.53 -8.35 12.74
C CYS A 140 6.27 -6.99 12.07
N ARG A 141 6.06 -7.02 10.75
CA ARG A 141 5.65 -5.86 9.96
C ARG A 141 4.14 -5.74 9.82
N GLY A 142 3.38 -6.69 10.38
CA GLY A 142 1.91 -6.75 10.25
C GLY A 142 1.20 -5.51 10.80
N ARG A 143 1.78 -4.80 11.77
CA ARG A 143 1.25 -3.53 12.28
C ARG A 143 1.25 -2.39 11.25
N LEU A 144 1.97 -2.54 10.13
CA LEU A 144 1.83 -1.64 8.97
C LEU A 144 0.53 -1.89 8.20
N LEU A 145 -0.02 -3.09 8.26
CA LEU A 145 -1.28 -3.50 7.60
C LEU A 145 -2.48 -3.30 8.52
N SER A 146 -2.37 -3.72 9.77
CA SER A 146 -3.40 -3.53 10.81
C SER A 146 -2.74 -3.43 12.18
N GLN A 147 -2.90 -2.28 12.84
CA GLN A 147 -2.30 -2.08 14.16
C GLN A 147 -2.91 -2.97 15.24
N VAL A 148 -4.20 -3.30 15.11
CA VAL A 148 -4.99 -4.05 16.09
C VAL A 148 -4.81 -5.54 15.88
N ASP A 149 -4.92 -6.02 14.64
CA ASP A 149 -4.91 -7.47 14.36
C ASP A 149 -3.52 -8.09 14.62
N TYR A 150 -2.46 -7.29 14.50
CA TYR A 150 -1.08 -7.70 14.78
C TYR A 150 -0.52 -7.13 16.10
N GLU A 151 -1.40 -6.72 17.02
CA GLU A 151 -0.96 -6.21 18.33
C GLU A 151 -0.37 -7.34 19.19
N ILE A 152 -0.99 -8.53 19.13
CA ILE A 152 -0.57 -9.72 19.87
C ILE A 152 0.85 -10.14 19.52
N ASP A 153 1.26 -10.01 18.26
CA ASP A 153 2.61 -10.33 17.79
C ASP A 153 3.68 -9.60 18.59
N VAL A 154 3.44 -8.32 18.88
CA VAL A 154 4.40 -7.45 19.58
C VAL A 154 4.24 -7.55 21.09
N LYS A 155 3.01 -7.62 21.60
CA LYS A 155 2.74 -7.62 23.05
C LYS A 155 3.02 -8.96 23.72
N GLU A 156 2.76 -10.07 23.02
CA GLU A 156 2.74 -11.40 23.62
C GLU A 156 3.68 -12.39 22.92
N TRP A 157 3.85 -12.29 21.60
CA TRP A 157 4.67 -13.27 20.85
C TRP A 157 6.14 -12.85 20.66
N GLY A 158 6.55 -11.73 21.25
CA GLY A 158 7.95 -11.31 21.32
C GLY A 158 8.53 -10.71 20.03
N PHE A 159 7.70 -10.36 19.05
CA PHE A 159 8.17 -9.74 17.81
C PHE A 159 8.49 -8.25 17.98
N ALA A 160 9.61 -7.82 17.41
CA ALA A 160 9.90 -6.39 17.22
C ALA A 160 8.92 -5.80 16.20
N GLY A 161 8.29 -4.68 16.55
CA GLY A 161 7.62 -3.80 15.59
C GLY A 161 8.63 -3.05 14.71
N VAL A 162 8.13 -2.25 13.76
CA VAL A 162 8.98 -1.39 12.91
C VAL A 162 9.72 -0.38 13.80
N GLY A 163 11.05 -0.49 13.87
CA GLY A 163 11.92 0.34 14.71
C GLY A 163 11.98 -0.04 16.20
N GLY A 164 11.39 -1.17 16.61
CA GLY A 164 11.36 -1.62 18.00
C GLY A 164 12.40 -2.69 18.36
N VAL A 165 12.49 -3.02 19.65
CA VAL A 165 13.28 -4.14 20.19
C VAL A 165 12.40 -5.40 20.22
N GLY A 166 12.95 -6.57 19.91
CA GLY A 166 12.23 -7.85 19.95
C GLY A 166 13.13 -9.00 20.37
N GLU A 167 12.53 -10.17 20.60
CA GLU A 167 13.24 -11.38 21.00
C GLU A 167 14.08 -11.96 19.84
N PHE A 168 15.11 -12.72 20.19
CA PHE A 168 15.84 -13.53 19.21
C PHE A 168 15.09 -14.85 18.93
N ARG A 169 15.28 -15.39 17.73
CA ARG A 169 14.84 -16.74 17.39
C ARG A 169 15.75 -17.74 18.08
N ASP A 170 15.16 -18.73 18.73
CA ASP A 170 15.88 -19.92 19.18
C ASP A 170 16.39 -20.67 17.94
N GLY A 171 17.67 -21.06 17.97
CA GLY A 171 18.38 -21.68 16.85
C GLY A 171 18.02 -23.14 16.61
#